data_AF-A0A7S0Q075-F1
#
_entry.id   AF-A0A7S0Q075-F1
#
_cell.length_a   1.000
_cell.length_b   1.000
_cell.length_c   1.000
_cell.angle_alpha   90.00
_cell.angle_beta   90.00
_cell.angle_gamma   90.00
#
_symmetry.space_group_name_H-M   'P 1'
#
loop_
_entity.id
_entity.type
_entity.pdbx_description
1 polymer ?
#
loop_
_entity_poly.entity_id
_entity_poly.type
_entity_poly.pdbx_seq_one_letter_code
_entity_poly.pdbx_strand_id
1 'polypeptide(L)'
;YRELGAALYRGFTLSDVANQLVSNALDPGKGRQLPLHFGSREKHFMYVKSTLGTQCPQAVGVAYASKLMGTKQVSLAYFGEGCASEGDIPSALNIAAVHG
;
A
#
# COMPACT_ATOMS: atom_id res chain seq x y z
N TYR A 1 -0.12 1.11 -7.73
CA TYR A 1 -1.08 0.36 -8.59
C TYR A 1 -0.40 -0.65 -9.52
N ARG A 2 0.90 -0.94 -9.38
CA ARG A 2 1.62 -1.97 -10.16
C ARG A 2 2.21 -3.06 -9.26
N GLU A 3 1.59 -3.29 -8.09
CA GLU A 3 2.10 -4.18 -7.05
C GLU A 3 1.34 -5.52 -7.01
N LEU A 4 0.63 -5.88 -8.09
CA LEU A 4 -0.16 -7.12 -8.15
C LEU A 4 0.68 -8.36 -7.87
N GLY A 5 1.93 -8.42 -8.36
CA GLY A 5 2.84 -9.53 -8.05
C GLY A 5 3.13 -9.67 -6.55
N ALA A 6 3.34 -8.56 -5.85
CA ALA A 6 3.53 -8.55 -4.40
C ALA A 6 2.25 -8.95 -3.65
N ALA A 7 1.09 -8.53 -4.15
CA ALA A 7 -0.20 -8.92 -3.59
C ALA A 7 -0.46 -10.43 -3.75
N LEU A 8 -0.24 -10.99 -4.95
CA LEU A 8 -0.37 -12.43 -5.18
C LEU A 8 0.59 -13.23 -4.29
N TYR A 9 1.84 -12.76 -4.15
CA TYR A 9 2.80 -13.38 -3.23
C TYR A 9 2.35 -13.32 -1.76
N ARG A 10 1.66 -12.25 -1.35
CA ARG A 10 1.04 -12.09 -0.02
C ARG A 10 -0.27 -12.85 0.15
N GLY A 11 -0.66 -13.69 -0.81
CA GLY A 11 -1.80 -14.59 -0.71
C GLY A 11 -3.11 -14.04 -1.22
N PHE A 12 -3.13 -12.92 -1.95
CA PHE A 12 -4.32 -12.54 -2.73
C PHE A 12 -4.57 -13.60 -3.80
N THR A 13 -5.82 -14.03 -3.94
CA THR A 13 -6.20 -14.99 -4.98
C THR A 13 -6.57 -14.27 -6.28
N LEU A 14 -6.53 -14.98 -7.41
CA LEU A 14 -7.04 -14.44 -8.67
C LEU A 14 -8.55 -14.13 -8.58
N SER A 15 -9.29 -14.89 -7.76
CA SER A 15 -10.70 -14.60 -7.46
C SER A 15 -10.87 -13.29 -6.71
N ASP A 16 -10.02 -13.00 -5.71
CA ASP A 16 -10.04 -11.72 -4.99
C ASP A 16 -9.87 -10.55 -5.97
N VAL A 17 -8.89 -10.67 -6.87
CA VAL A 17 -8.59 -9.65 -7.88
C VAL A 17 -9.75 -9.51 -8.88
N ALA A 18 -10.27 -10.62 -9.40
CA ALA A 18 -11.39 -10.61 -10.34
C ALA A 18 -12.64 -9.98 -9.73
N ASN A 19 -12.98 -10.34 -8.49
CA ASN A 19 -14.13 -9.79 -7.76
C ASN A 19 -14.03 -8.27 -7.61
N GLN A 20 -12.84 -7.76 -7.28
CA GLN A 20 -12.61 -6.32 -7.15
C GLN A 20 -12.64 -5.61 -8.51
N LEU A 21 -12.06 -6.21 -9.56
CA LEU A 21 -12.05 -5.64 -10.91
C LEU A 21 -13.45 -5.36 -11.45
N VAL A 22 -14.40 -6.26 -11.18
CA VAL A 22 -15.80 -6.12 -11.63
C VAL A 22 -16.73 -5.55 -10.56
N SER A 23 -16.21 -5.19 -9.39
CA SER A 23 -16.97 -4.57 -8.29
C SER A 23 -18.22 -5.39 -7.89
N ASN A 24 -18.10 -6.73 -7.86
CA ASN A 24 -19.24 -7.59 -7.51
C ASN A 24 -19.47 -7.67 -6.00
N ALA A 25 -20.49 -8.44 -5.58
CA ALA A 25 -20.87 -8.61 -4.18
C ALA A 25 -19.78 -9.25 -3.30
N LEU A 26 -18.79 -9.91 -3.91
CA LEU A 26 -17.67 -10.54 -3.21
C LEU A 26 -16.45 -9.61 -3.09
N ASP A 27 -16.51 -8.38 -3.63
CA ASP A 27 -15.47 -7.37 -3.42
C ASP A 27 -15.52 -6.84 -1.97
N PRO A 28 -14.47 -7.03 -1.16
CA PRO A 28 -14.38 -6.43 0.17
C PRO A 28 -14.45 -4.89 0.17
N GLY A 29 -14.02 -4.27 -0.94
CA GLY A 29 -14.10 -2.83 -1.19
C GLY A 29 -15.52 -2.33 -1.50
N LYS A 30 -16.50 -3.25 -1.65
CA LYS A 30 -17.92 -2.97 -1.92
C LYS A 30 -18.13 -2.11 -3.17
N GLY A 31 -17.26 -2.24 -4.18
CA GLY A 31 -17.30 -1.46 -5.41
C GLY A 31 -17.02 0.04 -5.23
N ARG A 32 -16.48 0.45 -4.08
CA ARG A 32 -16.20 1.88 -3.77
C ARG A 32 -14.86 2.37 -4.29
N GLN A 33 -14.04 1.45 -4.80
CA GLN A 33 -12.69 1.72 -5.26
C GLN A 33 -12.59 1.41 -6.74
N LEU A 34 -11.72 2.13 -7.45
CA LEU A 34 -11.48 1.88 -8.87
C LEU A 34 -10.90 0.47 -9.10
N PRO A 35 -11.04 -0.13 -10.28
CA PRO A 35 -10.40 -1.41 -10.58
C PRO A 35 -8.90 -1.39 -10.27
N LEU A 36 -8.38 -2.48 -9.69
CA LEU A 36 -7.01 -2.64 -9.16
C LEU A 36 -6.69 -1.83 -7.88
N HIS A 37 -7.69 -1.23 -7.23
CA HIS A 37 -7.53 -0.54 -5.95
C HIS A 37 -7.91 -1.42 -4.76
N PHE A 38 -7.36 -2.62 -4.73
CA PHE A 38 -7.59 -3.57 -3.63
C PHE A 38 -6.60 -3.36 -2.48
N GLY A 39 -6.97 -3.88 -1.32
CA GLY A 39 -6.16 -3.94 -0.12
C GLY A 39 -6.75 -4.95 0.85
N SER A 40 -6.00 -5.32 1.87
CA SER A 40 -6.45 -6.25 2.90
C SER A 40 -5.70 -6.01 4.20
N ARG A 41 -6.47 -5.84 5.29
CA ARG A 41 -5.90 -5.76 6.64
C ARG A 41 -5.28 -7.09 7.06
N GLU A 42 -5.95 -8.20 6.76
CA GLU A 42 -5.50 -9.56 7.10
C GLU A 42 -4.19 -9.91 6.39
N LYS A 43 -4.05 -9.53 5.11
CA LYS A 43 -2.84 -9.79 4.30
C LYS A 43 -1.78 -8.69 4.47
N HIS A 44 -1.96 -7.77 5.42
CA HIS A 44 -1.08 -6.63 5.67
C HIS A 44 -0.74 -5.82 4.41
N PHE A 45 -1.75 -5.57 3.56
CA PHE A 45 -1.61 -4.85 2.31
C PHE A 45 -2.51 -3.61 2.33
N MET A 46 -1.90 -2.43 2.37
CA MET A 46 -2.64 -1.17 2.38
C MET A 46 -3.42 -0.99 1.07
N TYR A 47 -4.63 -0.43 1.16
CA TYR A 47 -5.41 -0.10 -0.04
C TYR A 47 -4.66 0.88 -0.94
N VAL A 48 -4.61 0.53 -2.23
CA VAL A 48 -4.03 1.38 -3.27
C VAL A 48 -4.88 2.64 -3.46
N LYS A 49 -4.22 3.78 -3.64
CA LYS A 49 -4.83 5.09 -3.87
C LYS A 49 -4.41 5.62 -5.24
N SER A 50 -5.28 6.42 -5.88
CA SER A 50 -4.96 7.06 -7.17
C SER A 50 -3.88 8.14 -7.02
N THR A 51 -3.92 8.87 -5.92
CA THR A 51 -2.98 9.96 -5.63
C THR A 51 -1.58 9.39 -5.43
N LEU A 52 -0.66 9.81 -6.30
CA LEU A 52 0.74 9.39 -6.27
C LEU A 52 1.45 9.90 -5.01
N GLY A 53 2.48 9.19 -4.58
CA GLY A 53 3.39 9.60 -3.50
C GLY A 53 2.86 9.38 -2.09
N THR A 54 1.56 9.63 -1.86
CA THR A 54 0.94 9.70 -0.52
C THR A 54 1.15 8.47 0.36
N GLN A 55 1.33 7.28 -0.21
CA GLN A 55 1.58 6.05 0.52
C GLN A 55 2.96 6.00 1.19
N CYS A 56 3.95 6.74 0.68
CA CYS A 56 5.32 6.69 1.18
C CYS A 56 5.45 7.29 2.59
N PRO A 57 5.00 8.53 2.87
CA PRO A 57 5.05 9.05 4.23
C PRO A 57 4.16 8.24 5.20
N GLN A 58 3.05 7.68 4.70
CA GLN A 58 2.20 6.78 5.49
C GLN A 58 2.94 5.50 5.89
N ALA A 59 3.68 4.89 4.96
CA ALA A 59 4.49 3.70 5.21
C ALA A 59 5.59 3.97 6.25
N VAL A 60 6.23 5.14 6.20
CA VAL A 60 7.22 5.60 7.20
C VAL A 60 6.57 5.76 8.57
N GLY A 61 5.37 6.35 8.64
CA GLY A 61 4.60 6.44 9.87
C GLY A 61 4.28 5.07 10.49
N VAL A 62 3.90 4.08 9.66
CA VAL A 62 3.67 2.70 10.11
C VAL A 62 4.95 2.05 10.64
N ALA A 63 6.09 2.27 9.98
CA ALA A 63 7.40 1.78 10.45
C ALA A 63 7.79 2.42 11.79
N TYR A 64 7.61 3.73 11.92
CA TYR A 64 7.89 4.45 13.15
C TYR A 64 6.99 3.99 14.30
N ALA A 65 5.70 3.79 14.05
CA ALA A 65 4.79 3.20 15.04
C ALA A 65 5.25 1.79 15.45
N SER A 66 5.69 0.97 14.50
CA SER A 66 6.21 -0.38 14.77
C SER A 66 7.45 -0.36 15.68
N LYS A 67 8.34 0.63 15.49
CA LYS A 67 9.51 0.90 16.34
C LYS A 67 9.10 1.33 17.75
N LEU A 68 8.15 2.27 17.88
CA LEU A 68 7.65 2.72 19.19
C LEU A 68 6.95 1.60 19.98
N MET A 69 6.26 0.70 19.27
CA MET A 69 5.64 -0.49 19.88
C MET A 69 6.64 -1.63 20.17
N GLY A 70 7.92 -1.49 19.82
CA GLY A 70 8.93 -2.53 20.01
C GLY A 70 8.71 -3.79 19.16
N THR A 71 7.91 -3.69 18.08
CA THR A 71 7.67 -4.82 17.18
C THR A 71 8.77 -4.94 16.13
N LYS A 72 9.01 -6.15 15.62
CA LYS A 72 10.01 -6.41 14.57
C LYS A 72 9.44 -6.33 13.14
N GLN A 73 8.35 -5.59 12.97
CA GLN A 73 7.69 -5.44 11.67
C GLN A 73 8.42 -4.41 10.81
N VAL A 74 8.43 -4.64 9.50
CA VAL A 74 8.97 -3.71 8.50
C VAL A 74 7.84 -3.21 7.58
N SER A 75 7.95 -1.97 7.14
CA SER A 75 7.03 -1.36 6.19
C SER A 75 7.70 -1.27 4.83
N LEU A 76 6.97 -1.62 3.77
CA LEU A 76 7.45 -1.56 2.38
C LEU A 76 6.57 -0.58 1.59
N ALA A 77 7.20 0.37 0.90
CA ALA A 77 6.52 1.30 0.01
C ALA A 77 7.03 1.12 -1.42
N TYR A 78 6.12 0.85 -2.35
CA TYR A 78 6.41 0.81 -3.78
C TYR A 78 5.93 2.11 -4.42
N PHE A 79 6.75 2.67 -5.32
CA PHE A 79 6.40 3.80 -6.17
C PHE A 79 7.24 3.74 -7.46
N GLY A 80 6.72 4.32 -8.53
CA GLY A 80 7.44 4.41 -9.81
C GLY A 80 8.36 5.62 -9.87
N GLU A 81 9.27 5.65 -10.84
CA GLU A 81 10.21 6.77 -11.02
C GLU A 81 9.49 8.11 -11.24
N GLY A 82 8.46 8.16 -12.09
CA GLY A 82 7.69 9.41 -12.28
C GLY A 82 6.99 9.91 -11.02
N CYS A 83 6.70 9.01 -10.07
CA CYS A 83 6.16 9.36 -8.75
C CYS A 83 7.25 9.89 -7.80
N ALA A 84 8.53 9.59 -8.06
CA ALA A 84 9.66 10.03 -7.22
C ALA A 84 9.79 11.56 -7.15
N SER A 85 9.26 12.27 -8.15
CA SER A 85 9.22 13.73 -8.23
C SER A 85 8.09 14.37 -7.42
N GLU A 86 7.14 13.58 -6.90
CA GLU A 86 6.09 14.08 -6.01
C GLU A 86 6.71 14.52 -4.67
N GLY A 87 6.31 15.67 -4.15
CA GLY A 87 6.89 16.25 -2.93
C GLY A 87 6.81 15.35 -1.68
N ASP A 88 5.87 14.41 -1.66
CA ASP A 88 5.72 13.40 -0.61
C ASP A 88 6.91 12.44 -0.53
N ILE A 89 7.60 12.17 -1.65
CA ILE A 89 8.70 11.19 -1.70
C ILE A 89 9.97 11.69 -0.97
N PRO A 90 10.56 12.85 -1.33
CA PRO A 90 11.72 13.36 -0.59
C PRO A 90 11.39 13.62 0.88
N SER A 91 10.15 14.05 1.18
CA SER A 91 9.66 14.22 2.55
C SER A 91 9.66 12.90 3.32
N ALA A 92 9.11 11.82 2.73
CA ALA A 92 9.09 10.50 3.33
C ALA A 92 10.51 9.95 3.57
N LEU A 93 11.40 10.08 2.60
CA LEU A 93 12.79 9.63 2.73
C LEU A 93 13.52 10.36 3.86
N ASN A 94 13.34 11.68 3.97
CA ASN A 94 13.95 12.46 5.05
C ASN A 94 13.44 12.03 6.43
N ILE A 95 12.11 11.87 6.59
CA ILE A 95 11.51 11.39 7.84
C ILE A 95 12.01 9.98 8.18
N ALA A 96 12.11 9.09 7.18
CA ALA A 96 12.64 7.75 7.37
C ALA A 96 14.10 7.74 7.80
N ALA A 97 14.93 8.62 7.23
CA ALA A 97 16.35 8.70 7.59
C ALA A 97 16.56 9.17 9.05
N VAL A 98 15.71 10.07 9.53
CA VAL A 98 15.82 10.63 10.90
C VAL A 98 15.17 9.71 11.95
N HIS A 99 14.06 9.06 11.60
CA HIS A 99 13.22 8.33 12.57
C HIS A 99 13.20 6.81 12.40
N GLY A 100 13.73 6.30 11.29
CA GLY A 100 13.86 4.87 10.98
C GLY A 100 14.62 4.07 12.04
#